data_AF-A0A3D5PNV1-F1
#
_entry.id   AF-A0A3D5PNV1-F1
#
_cell.length_a   1.000
_cell.length_b   1.000
_cell.length_c   1.000
_cell.angle_alpha   90.00
_cell.angle_beta   90.00
_cell.angle_gamma   90.00
#
_symmetry.space_group_name_H-M   'P 1'
#
loop_
_entity.id
_entity.type
_entity.pdbx_description
1 polymer ?
#
loop_
_entity_poly.entity_id
_entity_poly.type
_entity_poly.pdbx_seq_one_letter_code
_entity_poly.pdbx_strand_id
1 'polypeptide(L)' 'MTDEGKVWPTGLTLGEAEEVHSYPIDGTRVFGAIALIAHILVAISTPWLG' A
#
# COMPACT_ATOMS: atom_id res chain seq x y z
N MET A 1 34.20 -1.77 2.02
CA MET A 1 33.30 -2.93 2.05
C MET A 1 32.20 -2.65 1.04
N THR A 2 32.28 -3.25 -0.15
CA THR A 2 31.13 -3.29 -1.07
C THR A 2 30.13 -4.25 -0.45
N ASP A 3 28.97 -3.77 -0.03
CA ASP A 3 27.94 -4.61 0.56
C ASP A 3 27.46 -5.64 -0.47
N GLU A 4 27.80 -6.91 -0.25
CA GLU A 4 27.71 -8.00 -1.24
C GLU A 4 26.26 -8.32 -1.69
N GLY A 5 25.26 -7.72 -1.04
CA GLY A 5 23.84 -7.94 -1.32
C GLY A 5 23.12 -6.81 -2.06
N LYS A 6 23.77 -5.69 -2.38
CA LYS A 6 23.11 -4.55 -3.04
C LYS A 6 22.95 -4.79 -4.54
N VAL A 7 21.71 -4.71 -5.04
CA VAL A 7 21.39 -5.04 -6.43
C VAL A 7 20.97 -3.78 -7.20
N TRP A 8 21.55 -3.59 -8.39
CA TRP A 8 21.17 -2.52 -9.32
C TRP A 8 19.75 -2.77 -9.87
N PRO A 9 18.90 -1.74 -10.14
CA PRO A 9 19.16 -0.30 -10.23
C PRO A 9 18.98 0.52 -8.96
N THR A 10 18.32 -0.02 -7.94
CA THR A 10 18.00 0.74 -6.73
C THR A 10 19.16 0.77 -5.75
N GLY A 11 20.09 -0.18 -5.85
CA GLY A 11 21.20 -0.32 -4.90
C GLY A 11 20.73 -0.76 -3.50
N LEU A 12 19.48 -1.21 -3.38
CA LEU A 12 18.94 -1.78 -2.17
C LEU A 12 19.34 -3.26 -2.07
N THR A 13 19.53 -3.71 -0.84
CA THR A 13 19.48 -5.14 -0.53
C THR A 13 18.04 -5.65 -0.64
N LEU A 14 17.86 -6.97 -0.73
CA LEU A 14 16.52 -7.57 -0.78
C LEU A 14 15.67 -7.16 0.44
N GLY A 15 16.26 -7.15 1.64
CA GLY A 15 15.55 -6.78 2.87
C GLY A 15 15.09 -5.32 2.89
N GLU A 16 15.94 -4.39 2.45
CA GLU A 16 15.56 -2.97 2.32
C GLU A 16 14.45 -2.77 1.28
N ALA A 17 14.49 -3.54 0.18
CA ALA A 17 13.44 -3.51 -0.83
C ALA A 17 12.11 -4.06 -0.29
N GLU A 18 12.13 -5.15 0.48
CA GLU A 18 10.95 -5.73 1.13
C GLU A 18 10.35 -4.77 2.17
N GLU A 19 11.19 -4.13 2.98
CA GLU A 19 10.77 -3.12 3.95
C GLU A 19 10.02 -1.98 3.27
N VAL A 20 10.61 -1.38 2.23
CA VAL A 20 9.98 -0.27 1.49
C VAL A 20 8.74 -0.73 0.73
N HIS A 21 8.72 -1.96 0.19
CA HIS A 21 7.58 -2.47 -0.56
C HIS A 21 6.39 -2.85 0.33
N SER A 22 6.63 -3.16 1.61
CA SER A 22 5.56 -3.47 2.57
C SER A 22 4.63 -2.27 2.83
N TYR A 23 5.18 -1.06 2.96
CA TYR A 23 4.38 0.12 3.32
C TYR A 23 3.30 0.50 2.29
N PRO A 24 3.57 0.52 0.97
CA PRO A 24 2.53 0.72 -0.03
C PRO A 24 1.47 -0.37 -0.02
N ILE A 25 1.86 -1.64 0.18
CA ILE A 25 0.92 -2.75 0.24
C ILE A 25 -0.03 -2.56 1.43
N ASP A 26 0.51 -2.36 2.63
CA ASP A 26 -0.30 -2.20 3.84
C ASP A 26 -1.12 -0.92 3.81
N GLY A 27 -0.53 0.19 3.35
CA GLY A 27 -1.23 1.45 3.15
C GLY A 27 -2.39 1.32 2.17
N THR A 28 -2.20 0.64 1.04
CA THR A 28 -3.27 0.42 0.05
C THR A 28 -4.35 -0.51 0.59
N ARG A 29 -4.00 -1.55 1.37
CA ARG A 29 -4.97 -2.46 1.99
C ARG A 29 -5.83 -1.73 3.02
N VAL A 30 -5.22 -0.95 3.91
CA VAL A 30 -5.93 -0.16 4.93
C VAL A 30 -6.80 0.90 4.28
N PHE A 31 -6.24 1.68 3.35
CA PHE A 31 -6.99 2.70 2.61
C PHE A 31 -8.16 2.09 1.83
N GLY A 32 -7.94 0.98 1.13
CA GLY A 32 -8.98 0.30 0.36
C GLY A 32 -10.13 -0.21 1.23
N ALA A 33 -9.82 -0.77 2.41
CA ALA A 33 -10.85 -1.21 3.36
C ALA A 33 -11.68 -0.03 3.89
N ILE A 34 -11.01 1.06 4.30
CA ILE A 34 -11.70 2.27 4.78
C ILE A 34 -12.53 2.90 3.66
N ALA A 35 -11.97 2.99 2.45
CA ALA A 35 -12.66 3.54 1.29
C ALA A 35 -13.92 2.72 0.96
N LEU A 36 -13.83 1.39 0.97
CA LEU A 36 -15.00 0.53 0.74
C LEU A 36 -16.10 0.77 1.78
N ILE A 37 -15.74 0.83 3.07
CA ILE A 37 -16.69 1.12 4.16
C ILE A 37 -17.33 2.51 3.94
N ALA A 38 -16.52 3.53 3.64
CA ALA A 38 -17.02 4.87 3.38
C ALA A 38 -18.04 4.89 2.22
N HIS A 39 -17.76 4.20 1.12
CA HIS A 39 -18.68 4.12 -0.03
C HIS A 39 -19.97 3.37 0.33
N ILE A 40 -19.89 2.30 1.12
CA ILE A 40 -21.08 1.58 1.61
C ILE A 40 -21.93 2.49 2.49
N LEU A 41 -21.31 3.19 3.44
CA LEU A 41 -22.00 4.12 4.34
C LEU A 41 -22.68 5.23 3.55
N VAL A 42 -21.96 5.84 2.59
CA VAL A 42 -22.53 6.88 1.71
C VAL A 42 -23.71 6.32 0.91
N ALA A 43 -23.56 5.15 0.29
CA ALA A 43 -24.64 4.52 -0.48
C ALA A 43 -25.92 4.30 0.35
N ILE A 44 -25.80 4.07 1.67
CA ILE A 44 -26.92 3.92 2.61
C ILE A 44 -27.45 5.27 3.09
N SER A 45 -26.56 6.20 3.50
CA SER A 45 -26.95 7.44 4.19
C SER A 45 -27.47 8.52 3.25
N THR A 46 -26.94 8.58 2.04
CA THR A 46 -27.31 9.52 0.99
C THR A 46 -27.28 8.74 -0.31
N PRO A 47 -28.41 8.12 -0.71
CA PRO A 47 -28.42 7.30 -1.91
C PRO A 47 -28.18 8.21 -3.10
N TRP A 48 -26.93 8.26 -3.57
CA TRP A 48 -26.54 8.95 -4.80
C TRP A 48 -27.03 8.20 -6.05
N LEU A 49 -27.54 6.98 -5.87
CA LEU A 49 -28.00 6.09 -6.93
C LEU A 49 -29.48 6.36 -7.34
N GLY A 50 -30.10 7.44 -6.85
CA GLY A 50 -31.45 7.88 -7.24
C GLY A 50 -31.90 9.16 -6.55
#